data_AF-A0A8T4N1N2-F1
#
_entry.id   AF-A0A8T4N1N2-F1
#
_cell.length_a   1.000
_cell.length_b   1.000
_cell.length_c   1.000
_cell.angle_alpha   90.00
_cell.angle_beta   90.00
_cell.angle_gamma   90.00
#
_symmetry.space_group_name_H-M   'P 1'
#
loop_
_entity.id
_entity.type
_entity.pdbx_description
1 polymer ?
#
loop_
_entity_poly.entity_id
_entity_poly.type
_entity_poly.pdbx_seq_one_letter_code
_entity_poly.pdbx_strand_id
1 'polypeptide(L)'
;MLSLKSSARDSKRYLRIKGVRSAVEEAILEYIGVLGWANAAPVFVSERGNQVVVAVNREALSNVRAALALAKDELTILRVSGTLKGLDK
;
A
#
# COMPACT_ATOMS: atom_id res chain seq x y z
N MET A 1 -2.59 -23.92 7.09
CA MET A 1 -1.48 -23.52 6.20
C MET A 1 -0.30 -23.16 7.09
N LEU A 2 0.88 -23.75 6.88
CA LEU A 2 2.07 -23.47 7.69
C LEU A 2 2.61 -22.07 7.35
N SER A 3 3.09 -21.35 8.37
CA SER A 3 3.73 -20.06 8.17
C SER A 3 5.02 -20.26 7.37
N LEU A 4 5.22 -19.44 6.34
CA LEU A 4 6.45 -19.45 5.56
C LEU A 4 7.64 -19.05 6.43
N LYS A 5 8.82 -19.59 6.10
CA LYS A 5 10.09 -19.15 6.69
C LYS A 5 10.24 -17.64 6.48
N SER A 6 10.82 -16.96 7.47
CA SER A 6 11.02 -15.50 7.45
C SER A 6 11.77 -14.97 6.24
N SER A 7 12.62 -15.79 5.61
CA SER A 7 13.36 -15.47 4.38
C SER A 7 12.55 -15.68 3.09
N ALA A 8 11.53 -16.54 3.13
CA ALA A 8 10.70 -16.88 1.98
C ALA A 8 9.36 -16.12 1.95
N ARG A 9 9.01 -15.43 3.04
CA ARG A 9 7.80 -14.59 3.10
C ARG A 9 8.04 -13.24 2.43
N ASP A 10 6.97 -12.67 1.90
CA ASP A 10 6.98 -11.32 1.35
C ASP A 10 7.38 -10.29 2.40
N SER A 11 8.35 -9.44 2.04
CA SER A 11 8.74 -8.30 2.86
C SER A 11 7.80 -7.13 2.60
N LYS A 12 6.76 -7.00 3.42
CA LYS A 12 5.74 -5.95 3.27
C LYS A 12 6.08 -4.65 4.01
N ARG A 13 5.56 -3.54 3.49
CA ARG A 13 5.55 -2.20 4.09
C ARG A 13 4.12 -1.72 4.17
N TYR A 14 3.78 -1.07 5.26
CA TYR A 14 2.44 -0.57 5.51
C TYR A 14 2.42 0.95 5.32
N LEU A 15 1.44 1.43 4.56
CA LEU A 15 1.20 2.84 4.30
C LEU A 15 -0.12 3.24 4.94
N ARG A 16 -0.13 4.38 5.62
CA ARG A 16 -1.35 5.08 6.02
C ARG A 16 -1.60 6.20 5.03
N ILE A 17 -2.70 6.10 4.33
CA ILE A 17 -3.11 7.03 3.28
C ILE A 17 -4.39 7.70 3.74
N LYS A 18 -4.47 9.02 3.57
CA LYS A 18 -5.71 9.78 3.68
C LYS A 18 -6.41 9.75 2.31
N GLY A 19 -7.56 9.12 2.23
CA GLY A 19 -8.28 8.85 1.00
C GLY A 19 -9.28 7.71 1.15
N VAL A 20 -10.07 7.47 0.10
CA VAL A 20 -11.03 6.35 -0.01
C VAL A 20 -10.33 5.17 -0.65
N ARG A 21 -10.71 3.95 -0.27
CA ARG A 21 -10.09 2.72 -0.79
C ARG A 21 -10.16 2.63 -2.32
N SER A 22 -11.32 2.89 -2.91
CA SER A 22 -11.52 2.79 -4.37
C SER A 22 -10.57 3.71 -5.14
N ALA A 23 -10.40 4.95 -4.70
CA ALA A 23 -9.48 5.91 -5.30
C ALA A 23 -8.01 5.43 -5.22
N VAL A 24 -7.62 4.82 -4.10
CA VAL A 24 -6.27 4.25 -3.93
C VAL A 24 -6.05 3.05 -4.86
N GLU A 25 -7.04 2.16 -4.98
CA GLU A 25 -6.99 1.02 -5.89
C GLU A 25 -6.86 1.49 -7.34
N GLU A 26 -7.71 2.42 -7.76
CA GLU A 26 -7.72 2.99 -9.10
C GLU A 26 -6.39 3.68 -9.45
N ALA A 27 -5.89 4.55 -8.56
CA ALA A 27 -4.63 5.26 -8.78
C ALA A 27 -3.42 4.32 -8.97
N ILE A 28 -3.34 3.27 -8.14
CA ILE A 28 -2.25 2.29 -8.25
C ILE A 28 -2.38 1.49 -9.54
N LEU A 29 -3.60 1.08 -9.91
CA LEU A 29 -3.85 0.27 -11.09
C LEU A 29 -3.63 1.07 -12.39
N GLU A 30 -4.04 2.34 -12.42
CA GLU A 30 -3.86 3.24 -13.56
C GLU A 30 -2.37 3.51 -13.83
N TYR A 31 -1.58 3.78 -12.77
CA TYR A 31 -0.16 4.11 -12.92
C TYR A 31 0.72 2.89 -13.18
N ILE A 32 0.55 1.82 -12.39
CA ILE A 32 1.44 0.66 -12.41
C ILE A 32 0.96 -0.41 -13.41
N GLY A 33 -0.34 -0.46 -13.69
CA GLY A 33 -0.96 -1.50 -14.49
C GLY A 33 -1.08 -2.85 -13.76
N VAL A 34 -1.68 -3.82 -14.44
CA VAL A 34 -1.99 -5.16 -13.88
C VAL A 34 -0.74 -5.92 -13.43
N LEU A 35 0.35 -5.83 -14.19
CA LEU A 35 1.59 -6.54 -13.87
C LEU A 35 2.24 -6.02 -12.59
N GLY A 36 2.39 -4.71 -12.47
CA GLY A 36 3.02 -4.18 -11.26
C GLY A 36 2.04 -4.11 -10.07
N TRP A 37 0.72 -4.18 -10.29
CA TRP A 37 -0.23 -4.51 -9.23
C TRP A 37 0.08 -5.88 -8.62
N ALA A 38 0.31 -6.90 -9.45
CA ALA A 38 0.72 -8.23 -8.97
C ALA A 38 2.06 -8.19 -8.22
N ASN A 39 3.06 -7.44 -8.73
CA ASN A 39 4.35 -7.28 -8.05
C ASN A 39 4.24 -6.51 -6.72
N ALA A 40 3.35 -5.51 -6.65
CA ALA A 40 3.11 -4.74 -5.45
C ALA A 40 2.33 -5.53 -4.39
N ALA A 41 1.55 -6.54 -4.82
CA ALA A 41 0.69 -7.39 -3.99
C ALA A 41 -0.01 -6.60 -2.87
N PRO A 42 -0.77 -5.53 -3.22
CA PRO A 42 -1.39 -4.65 -2.24
C PRO A 42 -2.44 -5.41 -1.44
N VAL A 43 -2.38 -5.28 -0.13
CA VAL A 43 -3.35 -5.85 0.81
C VAL A 43 -3.91 -4.72 1.67
N PHE A 44 -5.21 -4.48 1.54
CA PHE A 44 -5.92 -3.51 2.35
C PHE A 44 -6.17 -4.10 3.74
N VAL A 45 -5.51 -3.54 4.74
CA VAL A 45 -5.55 -4.05 6.12
C VAL A 45 -6.71 -3.46 6.90
N SER A 46 -6.97 -2.17 6.72
CA SER A 46 -8.06 -1.48 7.37
C SER A 46 -8.50 -0.25 6.59
N GLU A 47 -9.79 0.07 6.75
CA GLU A 47 -10.43 1.26 6.24
C GLU A 47 -11.18 1.91 7.40
N ARG A 48 -10.90 3.19 7.64
CA ARG A 48 -11.56 3.99 8.68
C ARG A 48 -11.87 5.37 8.12
N GLY A 49 -13.12 5.55 7.66
CA GLY A 49 -13.57 6.80 7.07
C GLY A 49 -12.67 7.20 5.89
N ASN A 50 -12.04 8.36 5.98
CA ASN A 50 -11.13 8.87 4.93
C ASN A 50 -9.66 8.45 5.15
N GLN A 51 -9.44 7.30 5.78
CA GLN A 51 -8.10 6.75 5.99
C GLN A 51 -8.07 5.27 5.64
N VAL A 52 -7.04 4.89 4.90
CA VAL A 52 -6.82 3.52 4.45
C VAL A 52 -5.42 3.09 4.81
N VAL A 53 -5.29 1.86 5.31
CA VAL A 53 -4.00 1.22 5.54
C VAL A 53 -3.78 0.14 4.50
N VAL A 54 -2.75 0.32 3.68
CA VAL A 54 -2.36 -0.62 2.62
C VAL A 54 -1.01 -1.23 2.93
N ALA A 55 -0.90 -2.54 2.84
CA ALA A 55 0.36 -3.27 2.87
C ALA A 55 0.80 -3.58 1.44
N VAL A 56 2.01 -3.18 1.07
CA VAL A 56 2.60 -3.44 -0.25
C VAL A 56 3.96 -4.09 -0.10
N ASN A 57 4.42 -4.78 -1.13
CA ASN A 57 5.78 -5.29 -1.17
C ASN A 57 6.80 -4.15 -1.10
N ARG A 58 7.86 -4.34 -0.31
CA ARG A 58 8.89 -3.32 -0.06
C ARG A 58 9.51 -2.79 -1.34
N GLU A 59 9.70 -3.65 -2.33
CA GLU A 59 10.31 -3.31 -3.62
C GLU A 59 9.42 -2.38 -4.45
N ALA A 60 8.10 -2.56 -4.39
CA ALA A 60 7.13 -1.76 -5.12
C ALA A 60 6.77 -0.43 -4.43
N LEU A 61 7.30 -0.16 -3.24
CA LEU A 61 6.95 1.02 -2.44
C LEU A 61 7.17 2.35 -3.21
N SER A 62 8.26 2.44 -3.97
CA SER A 62 8.58 3.65 -4.76
C SER A 62 7.54 3.90 -5.84
N ASN A 63 7.13 2.84 -6.55
CA ASN A 63 6.14 2.93 -7.62
C ASN A 63 4.76 3.28 -7.06
N VAL A 64 4.37 2.69 -5.92
CA VAL A 64 3.11 3.01 -5.25
C VAL A 64 3.09 4.45 -4.76
N ARG A 65 4.22 4.97 -4.25
CA ARG A 65 4.34 6.40 -3.88
C ARG A 65 4.15 7.32 -5.08
N ALA A 66 4.77 6.98 -6.22
CA ALA A 66 4.61 7.74 -7.46
C ALA A 66 3.16 7.70 -7.97
N ALA A 67 2.51 6.53 -7.93
CA ALA A 67 1.10 6.37 -8.30
C ALA A 67 0.20 7.29 -7.49
N LEU A 68 0.38 7.30 -6.16
CA LEU A 68 -0.43 8.13 -5.25
C LEU A 68 -0.15 9.62 -5.43
N ALA A 69 1.08 10.00 -5.78
CA ALA A 69 1.43 11.40 -6.04
C ALA A 69 0.89 11.91 -7.39
N LEU A 70 0.68 11.02 -8.35
CA LEU A 70 0.12 11.34 -9.67
C LEU A 70 -1.41 11.32 -9.70
N ALA A 71 -2.04 10.67 -8.72
CA ALA A 71 -3.49 10.56 -8.62
C ALA A 71 -4.15 11.94 -8.68
N LYS A 72 -5.26 12.04 -9.43
CA LYS A 72 -6.04 13.27 -9.54
C LYS A 72 -6.76 13.62 -8.25
N ASP A 73 -7.06 12.62 -7.44
CA ASP A 73 -7.61 12.78 -6.10
C ASP A 73 -6.51 13.21 -5.11
N GLU A 74 -6.86 14.02 -4.11
CA GLU A 74 -5.95 14.43 -3.04
C GLU A 74 -5.60 13.25 -2.09
N LEU A 75 -4.87 12.26 -2.60
CA LEU A 75 -4.38 11.12 -1.83
C LEU A 75 -3.09 11.51 -1.12
N THR A 76 -3.17 11.69 0.20
CA THR A 76 -2.01 12.08 1.00
C THR A 76 -1.45 10.89 1.78
N ILE A 77 -0.17 10.59 1.60
CA ILE A 77 0.53 9.58 2.41
C ILE A 77 0.88 10.21 3.76
N LEU A 78 0.22 9.77 4.83
CA LEU A 78 0.48 10.26 6.18
C LEU A 78 1.76 9.63 6.75
N ARG A 79 1.92 8.31 6.57
CA ARG A 79 3.05 7.57 7.16
C ARG A 79 3.33 6.27 6.43
N VAL A 80 4.59 5.84 6.46
CA VAL A 80 5.02 4.51 6.01
C VAL A 80 5.78 3.82 7.15
N SER A 81 5.49 2.54 7.40
CA SER A 81 6.16 1.76 8.44
C SER A 81 6.38 0.30 8.04
N GLY A 82 7.28 -0.37 8.74
CA GLY A 82 7.48 -1.82 8.61
C GLY A 82 6.48 -2.65 9.41
N THR A 83 5.75 -2.05 10.35
CA THR A 83 4.80 -2.74 11.20
C THR A 83 3.54 -1.92 11.40
N LEU A 84 2.41 -2.59 11.67
CA LEU A 84 1.15 -1.92 11.99
C LEU A 84 1.28 -1.04 13.24
N LYS A 85 1.96 -1.51 14.29
CA LYS A 85 2.19 -0.73 15.51
C LYS A 85 2.98 0.57 15.26
N GLY A 86 3.87 0.57 14.26
CA GLY A 86 4.68 1.74 13.91
C GLY A 86 3.96 2.76 13.02
N LEU A 87 2.72 2.49 12.62
CA LEU A 87 1.86 3.48 11.92
C LEU A 87 1.12 4.38 12.92
N ASP A 88 0.86 3.90 14.14
CA ASP A 88 0.13 4.63 15.18
C ASP A 88 1.01 5.49 16.10
N LYS A 89 2.30 5.16 16.22
CA LYS A 89 3.32 6.11 16.70
C LYS A 89 3.58 7.16 15.63
#